data_AF-Q7XAK9-F1
#
_entry.id   AF-Q7XAK9-F1
#
_cell.length_a   1.000
_cell.length_b   1.000
_cell.length_c   1.000
_cell.angle_alpha   90.00
_cell.angle_beta   90.00
_cell.angle_gamma   90.00
#
_symmetry.space_group_name_H-M   'P 1'
#
loop_
_entity.id
_entity.type
_entity.pdbx_description
1 polymer ?
#
loop_
_entity_poly.entity_id
_entity_poly.type
_entity_poly.pdbx_seq_one_letter_code
_entity_poly.pdbx_strand_id
1 'polypeptide(L)'
;MTHEPNWLLDWYWKETTGKNVSHLIQDYLNGRCKLRLAGDLHHFMRHSANQIDNPTSVQHLLVNGCGGAFLHPTHVFKNFEQFSGATYECKAAYPSFDDSSGIALGNILKFRKKNWQFDTIGGFIYFILVFSMFPQCNLGHILNEETWSGRLGSFSNTIWSALLYIFEHSYVSSVGSLTLLLASYSFVPSKLSRRKRAIIGGLHVLAHLTAALLLMLLLELGIEICIRNHLLATSGYHTLYDWYRSMESEHFPDPTGLRARLEQWTLGLYPACIKYLMSAFDVPEVMAVTRINICKNGMMSLSRSVLMMYYTSVFIYFWIFSTPVVSLIFGSYLYICINWFHIHFDEAFSSLRIANYKSFTRFHIKKDGNLEIFTLAVDKVPKDWKLDPKWEAEERRPHQLSHHRKHPSKWRSSSSPDPVTSVRVVDHFTISRTRTSDPNTSC
;
A
#
# COMPACT_ATOMS: atom_id res chain seq x y z
N MET A 1 32.87 -0.99 7.33
CA MET A 1 31.48 -0.54 7.14
C MET A 1 31.15 -0.68 5.66
N THR A 2 30.00 -1.25 5.31
CA THR A 2 29.48 -1.32 3.94
C THR A 2 28.18 -0.54 3.84
N HIS A 3 27.78 -0.15 2.64
CA HIS A 3 26.49 0.51 2.43
C HIS A 3 25.34 -0.45 2.78
N GLU A 4 25.36 -1.62 2.16
CA GLU A 4 24.32 -2.63 2.21
C GLU A 4 24.75 -3.85 3.04
N PRO A 5 23.83 -4.53 3.75
CA PRO A 5 24.09 -5.74 4.49
C PRO A 5 24.02 -6.94 3.55
N ASN A 6 24.97 -7.07 2.61
CA ASN A 6 24.93 -8.15 1.61
C ASN A 6 24.85 -9.53 2.26
N TRP A 7 25.39 -9.75 3.47
CA TRP A 7 25.24 -11.04 4.16
C TRP A 7 23.77 -11.42 4.42
N LEU A 8 22.92 -10.44 4.70
CA LEU A 8 21.51 -10.64 5.02
C LEU A 8 20.66 -10.63 3.75
N LEU A 9 20.97 -9.75 2.81
CA LEU A 9 20.23 -9.63 1.54
C LEU A 9 20.59 -10.76 0.56
N ASP A 10 21.85 -11.16 0.46
CA ASP A 10 22.26 -12.34 -0.33
C ASP A 10 21.60 -13.60 0.24
N TRP A 11 21.54 -13.75 1.56
CA TRP A 11 20.79 -14.85 2.19
C TRP A 11 19.31 -14.81 1.84
N TYR A 12 18.69 -13.64 1.91
CA TYR A 12 17.27 -13.48 1.64
C TYR A 12 16.93 -13.76 0.17
N TRP A 13 17.73 -13.25 -0.77
CA TRP A 13 17.53 -13.37 -2.22
C TRP A 13 18.11 -14.65 -2.82
N LYS A 14 18.95 -15.38 -2.07
CA LYS A 14 19.76 -16.52 -2.54
C LYS A 14 20.73 -16.12 -3.66
N GLU A 15 21.38 -14.98 -3.48
CA GLU A 15 22.34 -14.41 -4.41
C GLU A 15 23.74 -14.35 -3.78
N THR A 16 24.73 -13.83 -4.51
CA THR A 16 26.08 -13.61 -3.97
C THR A 16 26.68 -12.37 -4.62
N THR A 17 26.39 -11.22 -4.02
CA THR A 17 26.80 -9.90 -4.53
C THR A 17 28.07 -9.40 -3.84
N GLY A 18 28.29 -9.77 -2.58
CA GLY A 18 29.38 -9.25 -1.73
C GLY A 18 30.80 -9.80 -1.98
N LYS A 19 31.13 -10.36 -3.16
CA LYS A 19 32.37 -11.11 -3.41
C LYS A 19 33.66 -10.35 -3.07
N ASN A 20 33.78 -9.11 -3.51
CA ASN A 20 34.97 -8.29 -3.25
C ASN A 20 35.17 -8.00 -1.76
N VAL A 21 34.07 -7.75 -1.03
CA VAL A 21 34.13 -7.50 0.41
C VAL A 21 34.48 -8.79 1.16
N SER A 22 33.94 -9.93 0.74
CA SER A 22 34.29 -11.23 1.32
C SER A 22 35.78 -11.53 1.13
N HIS A 23 36.33 -11.35 -0.08
CA HIS A 23 37.76 -11.50 -0.37
C HIS A 23 38.63 -10.57 0.49
N LEU A 24 38.26 -9.29 0.63
CA LEU A 24 38.94 -8.36 1.53
C LEU A 24 38.96 -8.86 2.98
N ILE A 25 37.84 -9.36 3.49
CA ILE A 25 37.71 -9.82 4.88
C ILE A 25 38.50 -11.11 5.12
N GLN A 26 38.35 -12.08 4.22
CA GLN A 26 38.92 -13.41 4.39
C GLN A 26 40.43 -13.41 4.13
N ASP A 27 40.87 -12.83 3.01
CA ASP A 27 42.25 -13.00 2.54
C ASP A 27 43.20 -11.92 3.08
N TYR A 28 42.74 -10.67 3.19
CA TYR A 28 43.59 -9.54 3.61
C TYR A 28 43.42 -9.15 5.07
N LEU A 29 42.18 -9.07 5.55
CA LEU A 29 41.95 -8.77 6.97
C LEU A 29 42.23 -10.00 7.85
N ASN A 30 41.98 -11.21 7.34
CA ASN A 30 42.40 -12.49 7.92
C ASN A 30 42.18 -12.55 9.45
N GLY A 31 40.91 -12.49 9.87
CA GLY A 31 40.51 -12.55 11.29
C GLY A 31 40.62 -11.24 12.08
N ARG A 32 41.14 -10.16 11.48
CA ARG A 32 41.18 -8.82 12.09
C ARG A 32 39.84 -8.07 12.05
N CYS A 33 38.94 -8.46 11.15
CA CYS A 33 37.60 -7.86 11.07
C CYS A 33 36.69 -8.44 12.16
N LYS A 34 36.57 -7.76 13.31
CA LYS A 34 35.69 -8.21 14.41
C LYS A 34 34.23 -7.78 14.24
N LEU A 35 33.99 -6.69 13.51
CA LEU A 35 32.67 -6.13 13.32
C LEU A 35 32.46 -5.66 11.89
N ARG A 36 31.40 -6.15 11.25
CA ARG A 36 30.91 -5.65 9.97
C ARG A 36 29.58 -4.93 10.19
N LEU A 37 29.53 -3.70 9.71
CA LEU A 37 28.40 -2.78 9.87
C LEU A 37 27.86 -2.41 8.50
N ALA A 38 26.54 -2.36 8.38
CA ALA A 38 25.86 -1.81 7.21
C ALA A 38 24.57 -1.07 7.56
N GLY A 39 24.16 -0.20 6.63
CA GLY A 39 22.88 0.50 6.65
C GLY A 39 21.90 -0.15 5.69
N ASP A 40 21.26 0.69 4.85
CA ASP A 40 20.31 0.34 3.78
C ASP A 40 19.00 -0.32 4.24
N LEU A 41 19.09 -1.40 5.03
CA LEU A 41 17.92 -1.93 5.72
C LEU A 41 17.55 -1.03 6.90
N HIS A 42 16.39 -0.39 6.82
CA HIS A 42 15.89 0.60 7.78
C HIS A 42 15.37 0.01 9.09
N HIS A 43 16.10 -0.94 9.66
CA HIS A 43 15.90 -1.48 10.99
C HIS A 43 17.25 -1.62 11.69
N PHE A 44 17.22 -2.03 12.96
CA PHE A 44 18.42 -2.49 13.65
C PHE A 44 18.37 -4.01 13.85
N MET A 45 19.49 -4.69 13.60
CA MET A 45 19.63 -6.11 13.84
C MET A 45 21.10 -6.47 14.09
N ARG A 46 21.38 -7.20 15.18
CA ARG A 46 22.72 -7.70 15.50
C ARG A 46 22.74 -9.21 15.53
N HIS A 47 23.66 -9.77 14.77
CA HIS A 47 24.02 -11.18 14.81
C HIS A 47 25.44 -11.33 15.36
N SER A 48 25.65 -12.38 16.16
CA SER A 48 26.97 -12.72 16.70
C SER A 48 27.30 -14.18 16.43
N ALA A 49 28.54 -14.47 16.07
CA ALA A 49 28.98 -15.83 15.82
C ALA A 49 28.94 -16.67 17.11
N ASN A 50 28.37 -17.88 17.04
CA ASN A 50 28.29 -18.83 18.17
C ASN A 50 29.53 -19.72 18.27
N GLN A 51 30.03 -20.18 17.12
CA GLN A 51 31.27 -20.95 16.97
C GLN A 51 32.04 -20.34 15.79
N ILE A 52 33.32 -20.03 16.03
CA ILE A 52 34.23 -19.52 15.01
C ILE A 52 35.06 -20.72 14.54
N ASP A 53 34.44 -21.60 13.75
CA ASP A 53 35.17 -22.74 13.14
C ASP A 53 36.19 -22.24 12.12
N ASN A 54 35.92 -21.08 11.52
CA ASN A 54 36.82 -20.38 10.60
C ASN A 54 37.37 -19.11 11.28
N PRO A 55 38.70 -19.02 11.55
CA PRO A 55 39.31 -17.88 12.23
C PRO A 55 39.18 -16.55 11.47
N THR A 56 38.83 -16.59 10.17
CA THR A 56 38.62 -15.40 9.34
C THR A 56 37.20 -14.82 9.43
N SER A 57 36.27 -15.53 10.07
CA SER A 57 34.88 -15.10 10.20
C SER A 57 34.73 -13.87 11.11
N VAL A 58 33.81 -12.98 10.73
CA VAL A 58 33.52 -11.76 11.48
C VAL A 58 32.74 -12.11 12.75
N GLN A 59 33.18 -11.62 13.90
CA GLN A 59 32.54 -11.93 15.18
C GLN A 59 31.10 -11.37 15.28
N HIS A 60 30.89 -10.16 14.78
CA HIS A 60 29.60 -9.47 14.85
C HIS A 60 29.19 -8.88 13.49
N LEU A 61 27.94 -9.13 13.10
CA LEU A 61 27.28 -8.51 11.96
C LEU A 61 26.17 -7.60 12.47
N LEU A 62 26.24 -6.32 12.13
CA LEU A 62 25.31 -5.32 12.65
C LEU A 62 24.71 -4.52 11.50
N VAL A 63 23.39 -4.54 11.42
CA VAL A 63 22.59 -3.70 10.55
C VAL A 63 22.05 -2.55 11.38
N ASN A 64 22.29 -1.32 10.96
CA ASN A 64 21.60 -0.15 11.51
C ASN A 64 21.37 0.89 10.41
N GLY A 65 20.28 0.72 9.65
CA GLY A 65 19.82 1.67 8.65
C GLY A 65 18.65 2.53 9.13
N CYS A 66 18.36 2.56 10.44
CA CYS A 66 17.14 3.20 10.97
C CYS A 66 16.95 4.67 10.56
N GLY A 67 17.99 5.37 10.11
CA GLY A 67 17.90 6.73 9.56
C GLY A 67 17.11 6.87 8.25
N GLY A 68 16.70 5.77 7.61
CA GLY A 68 15.98 5.78 6.33
C GLY A 68 14.58 6.41 6.34
N ALA A 69 13.97 6.53 5.16
CA ALA A 69 12.68 7.22 4.99
C ALA A 69 11.49 6.52 5.67
N PHE A 70 11.54 5.20 5.79
CA PHE A 70 10.52 4.36 6.43
C PHE A 70 11.17 3.14 7.08
N LEU A 71 10.51 2.53 8.07
CA LEU A 71 10.98 1.32 8.74
C LEU A 71 11.00 0.11 7.78
N HIS A 72 12.02 -0.76 7.83
CA HIS A 72 11.96 -2.10 7.21
C HIS A 72 11.57 -3.19 8.23
N PRO A 73 10.92 -4.29 7.81
CA PRO A 73 10.56 -5.37 8.72
C PRO A 73 11.81 -6.12 9.19
N THR A 74 11.85 -6.46 10.47
CA THR A 74 12.80 -7.40 11.06
C THR A 74 12.38 -8.87 10.95
N HIS A 75 11.09 -9.19 11.08
CA HIS A 75 10.60 -10.58 11.19
C HIS A 75 10.83 -11.43 9.93
N VAL A 76 10.97 -10.80 8.77
CA VAL A 76 11.30 -11.45 7.48
C VAL A 76 12.70 -12.08 7.50
N PHE A 77 13.60 -11.57 8.34
CA PHE A 77 14.99 -11.99 8.43
C PHE A 77 15.29 -12.88 9.63
N LYS A 78 14.27 -13.29 10.39
CA LYS A 78 14.42 -14.01 11.68
C LYS A 78 15.18 -15.34 11.59
N ASN A 79 15.18 -15.98 10.41
CA ASN A 79 15.78 -17.29 10.19
C ASN A 79 17.22 -17.22 9.62
N PHE A 80 17.83 -16.03 9.61
CA PHE A 80 19.23 -15.90 9.20
C PHE A 80 20.14 -16.51 10.28
N GLU A 81 20.93 -17.51 9.89
CA GLU A 81 21.76 -18.27 10.83
C GLU A 81 23.19 -18.55 10.33
N GLN A 82 23.48 -18.41 9.04
CA GLN A 82 24.77 -18.81 8.48
C GLN A 82 25.32 -17.76 7.52
N PHE A 83 26.62 -17.49 7.63
CA PHE A 83 27.36 -16.64 6.70
C PHE A 83 28.85 -17.01 6.70
N SER A 84 29.44 -17.15 5.51
CA SER A 84 30.87 -17.46 5.33
C SER A 84 31.36 -18.69 6.13
N GLY A 85 30.52 -19.72 6.27
CA GLY A 85 30.85 -20.95 6.98
C GLY A 85 30.82 -20.84 8.52
N ALA A 86 30.34 -19.73 9.08
CA ALA A 86 30.10 -19.59 10.52
C ALA A 86 28.59 -19.49 10.82
N THR A 87 28.22 -20.00 11.99
CA THR A 87 26.85 -19.93 12.52
C THR A 87 26.70 -18.71 13.41
N TYR A 88 25.62 -17.96 13.18
CA TYR A 88 25.29 -16.73 13.85
C TYR A 88 23.95 -16.82 14.58
N GLU A 89 23.87 -16.19 15.74
CA GLU A 89 22.65 -16.00 16.49
C GLU A 89 22.22 -14.53 16.47
N CYS A 90 20.95 -14.26 16.19
CA CYS A 90 20.38 -12.93 16.36
C CYS A 90 20.28 -12.59 17.85
N LYS A 91 21.10 -11.65 18.30
CA LYS A 91 21.15 -11.22 19.71
C LYS A 91 20.18 -10.09 20.02
N ALA A 92 19.88 -9.24 19.04
CA ALA A 92 18.95 -8.14 19.20
C ALA A 92 18.38 -7.73 17.83
N ALA A 93 17.10 -7.37 17.81
CA ALA A 93 16.41 -6.78 16.66
C ALA A 93 15.50 -5.64 17.12
N TYR A 94 15.44 -4.58 16.33
CA TYR A 94 14.61 -3.42 16.63
C TYR A 94 13.92 -2.89 15.36
N PRO A 95 12.58 -2.90 15.30
CA PRO A 95 11.66 -3.48 16.30
C PRO A 95 11.82 -4.99 16.48
N SER A 96 11.28 -5.53 17.57
CA SER A 96 11.25 -6.98 17.78
C SER A 96 10.51 -7.69 16.64
N PHE A 97 10.72 -9.00 16.47
CA PHE A 97 10.04 -9.74 15.40
C PHE A 97 8.52 -9.71 15.54
N ASP A 98 8.01 -9.80 16.76
CA ASP A 98 6.57 -9.77 17.03
C ASP A 98 5.98 -8.38 16.78
N ASP A 99 6.65 -7.32 17.25
CA ASP A 99 6.24 -5.94 16.97
C ASP A 99 6.22 -5.67 15.46
N SER A 100 7.25 -6.13 14.76
CA SER A 100 7.41 -6.00 13.32
C SER A 100 6.30 -6.70 12.55
N SER A 101 5.95 -7.93 12.93
CA SER A 101 4.82 -8.67 12.36
C SER A 101 3.47 -7.96 12.64
N GLY A 102 3.30 -7.45 13.87
CA GLY A 102 2.11 -6.69 14.26
C GLY A 102 1.95 -5.36 13.51
N ILE A 103 3.06 -4.67 13.25
CA ILE A 103 3.08 -3.44 12.43
C ILE A 103 2.57 -3.71 11.01
N ALA A 104 2.86 -4.89 10.45
CA ALA A 104 2.44 -5.25 9.09
C ALA A 104 0.91 -5.26 8.91
N LEU A 105 0.12 -5.44 10.00
CA LEU A 105 -1.35 -5.32 9.97
C LEU A 105 -1.82 -3.94 9.48
N GLY A 106 -0.95 -2.92 9.60
CA GLY A 106 -1.15 -1.62 8.99
C GLY A 106 -1.44 -1.67 7.48
N ASN A 107 -1.00 -2.71 6.76
CA ASN A 107 -1.29 -2.87 5.34
C ASN A 107 -2.79 -3.03 5.07
N ILE A 108 -3.54 -3.71 5.94
CA ILE A 108 -4.99 -3.83 5.77
C ILE A 108 -5.67 -2.50 6.12
N LEU A 109 -5.30 -1.90 7.26
CA LEU A 109 -6.06 -0.80 7.86
C LEU A 109 -5.68 0.59 7.35
N LYS A 110 -4.42 0.78 6.93
CA LYS A 110 -3.83 2.10 6.65
C LYS A 110 -3.38 2.26 5.20
N PHE A 111 -3.29 1.18 4.41
CA PHE A 111 -2.80 1.25 3.03
C PHE A 111 -3.58 2.27 2.21
N ARG A 112 -4.91 2.17 2.18
CA ARG A 112 -5.76 3.12 1.45
C ARG A 112 -5.53 4.58 1.89
N LYS A 113 -5.52 4.82 3.21
CA LYS A 113 -5.32 6.16 3.78
C LYS A 113 -3.96 6.75 3.39
N LYS A 114 -2.92 5.92 3.28
CA LYS A 114 -1.57 6.33 2.93
C LYS A 114 -1.35 6.43 1.42
N ASN A 115 -2.06 5.64 0.64
CA ASN A 115 -1.85 5.44 -0.79
C ASN A 115 -3.13 5.70 -1.59
N TRP A 116 -3.90 6.73 -1.24
CA TRP A 116 -5.17 7.05 -1.93
C TRP A 116 -5.00 7.28 -3.45
N GLN A 117 -3.80 7.63 -3.92
CA GLN A 117 -3.50 7.73 -5.35
C GLN A 117 -3.56 6.37 -6.06
N PHE A 118 -3.27 5.27 -5.34
CA PHE A 118 -3.40 3.91 -5.85
C PHE A 118 -4.85 3.57 -6.21
N ASP A 119 -5.82 4.08 -5.43
CA ASP A 119 -7.25 3.91 -5.71
C ASP A 119 -7.60 4.38 -7.13
N THR A 120 -6.99 5.49 -7.58
CA THR A 120 -7.27 6.04 -8.92
C THR A 120 -6.99 5.02 -10.00
N ILE A 121 -5.77 4.48 -10.02
CA ILE A 121 -5.34 3.46 -10.98
C ILE A 121 -6.16 2.17 -10.79
N GLY A 122 -6.36 1.76 -9.54
CA GLY A 122 -7.10 0.56 -9.17
C GLY A 122 -8.54 0.54 -9.69
N GLY A 123 -9.26 1.67 -9.56
CA GLY A 123 -10.64 1.79 -10.06
C GLY A 123 -10.72 1.72 -11.59
N PHE A 124 -9.76 2.30 -12.32
CA PHE A 124 -9.66 2.13 -13.77
C PHE A 124 -9.43 0.67 -14.16
N ILE A 125 -8.51 -0.02 -13.46
CA ILE A 125 -8.26 -1.44 -13.68
C ILE A 125 -9.55 -2.24 -13.45
N TYR A 126 -10.26 -2.01 -12.34
CA TYR A 126 -11.52 -2.71 -12.06
C TYR A 126 -12.55 -2.47 -13.15
N PHE A 127 -12.70 -1.23 -13.62
CA PHE A 127 -13.64 -0.94 -14.69
C PHE A 127 -13.28 -1.69 -15.98
N ILE A 128 -12.00 -1.76 -16.35
CA ILE A 128 -11.54 -2.55 -17.51
C ILE A 128 -11.86 -4.05 -17.33
N LEU A 129 -11.65 -4.60 -16.12
CA LEU A 129 -11.92 -6.02 -15.82
C LEU A 129 -13.39 -6.40 -16.03
N VAL A 130 -14.33 -5.48 -15.87
CA VAL A 130 -15.78 -5.74 -16.04
C VAL A 130 -16.43 -4.95 -17.18
N PHE A 131 -15.65 -4.18 -17.95
CA PHE A 131 -16.13 -3.25 -18.97
C PHE A 131 -17.11 -3.91 -19.93
N SER A 132 -16.75 -5.11 -20.42
CA SER A 132 -17.55 -5.85 -21.38
C SER A 132 -18.83 -6.45 -20.80
N MET A 133 -19.02 -6.39 -19.47
CA MET A 133 -20.20 -6.93 -18.79
C MET A 133 -21.31 -5.89 -18.64
N PHE A 134 -21.05 -4.61 -18.88
CA PHE A 134 -22.06 -3.57 -18.77
C PHE A 134 -22.82 -3.38 -20.09
N PRO A 135 -24.16 -3.21 -20.06
CA PRO A 135 -25.09 -3.48 -18.95
C PRO A 135 -25.43 -4.97 -18.78
N GLN A 136 -25.95 -5.34 -17.60
CA GLN A 136 -26.54 -6.65 -17.34
C GLN A 136 -28.06 -6.60 -17.53
N CYS A 137 -28.56 -7.13 -18.66
CA CYS A 137 -29.96 -6.96 -19.05
C CYS A 137 -30.95 -7.95 -18.42
N ASN A 138 -30.48 -9.11 -17.95
CA ASN A 138 -31.33 -10.13 -17.35
C ASN A 138 -30.94 -10.36 -15.89
N LEU A 139 -31.48 -9.53 -15.00
CA LEU A 139 -31.27 -9.62 -13.55
C LEU A 139 -32.54 -9.95 -12.77
N GLY A 140 -33.67 -10.03 -13.47
CA GLY A 140 -34.95 -10.22 -12.81
C GLY A 140 -35.11 -11.57 -12.14
N HIS A 141 -34.44 -12.60 -12.66
CA HIS A 141 -34.40 -13.93 -12.04
C HIS A 141 -33.71 -13.93 -10.67
N ILE A 142 -32.83 -12.97 -10.36
CA ILE A 142 -32.24 -12.85 -9.01
C ILE A 142 -33.28 -12.25 -8.03
N LEU A 143 -34.02 -11.23 -8.47
CA LEU A 143 -34.96 -10.51 -7.62
C LEU A 143 -36.29 -11.25 -7.40
N ASN A 144 -36.67 -12.12 -8.35
CA ASN A 144 -37.92 -12.86 -8.31
C ASN A 144 -37.84 -14.15 -7.48
N GLU A 145 -36.66 -14.56 -7.01
CA GLU A 145 -36.48 -15.71 -6.13
C GLU A 145 -37.12 -15.47 -4.74
N GLU A 146 -37.93 -16.42 -4.29
CA GLU A 146 -38.68 -16.33 -3.04
C GLU A 146 -37.78 -16.58 -1.81
N THR A 147 -36.78 -17.44 -1.95
CA THR A 147 -35.89 -17.86 -0.84
C THR A 147 -34.54 -17.13 -0.88
N TRP A 148 -33.95 -16.88 0.29
CA TRP A 148 -32.61 -16.29 0.39
C TRP A 148 -31.51 -17.16 -0.24
N SER A 149 -31.61 -18.48 -0.09
CA SER A 149 -30.70 -19.44 -0.73
C SER A 149 -30.82 -19.43 -2.25
N GLY A 150 -32.07 -19.37 -2.78
CA GLY A 150 -32.33 -19.22 -4.20
C GLY A 150 -31.73 -17.94 -4.77
N ARG A 151 -31.93 -16.80 -4.10
CA ARG A 151 -31.30 -15.52 -4.48
C ARG A 151 -29.79 -15.60 -4.51
N LEU A 152 -29.16 -16.19 -3.48
CA LEU A 152 -27.71 -16.33 -3.40
C LEU A 152 -27.17 -17.27 -4.50
N GLY A 153 -27.88 -18.36 -4.79
CA GLY A 153 -27.55 -19.28 -5.88
C GLY A 153 -27.65 -18.61 -7.25
N SER A 154 -28.74 -17.90 -7.50
CA SER A 154 -28.99 -17.13 -8.72
C SER A 154 -27.93 -16.04 -8.94
N PHE A 155 -27.60 -15.28 -7.89
CA PHE A 155 -26.53 -14.30 -7.89
C PHE A 155 -25.16 -14.92 -8.19
N SER A 156 -24.82 -16.03 -7.53
CA SER A 156 -23.56 -16.74 -7.74
C SER A 156 -23.45 -17.30 -9.16
N ASN A 157 -24.54 -17.86 -9.69
CA ASN A 157 -24.62 -18.34 -11.06
C ASN A 157 -24.42 -17.20 -12.07
N THR A 158 -25.02 -16.02 -11.85
CA THR A 158 -24.79 -14.86 -12.72
C THR A 158 -23.34 -14.40 -12.70
N ILE A 159 -22.69 -14.37 -11.54
CA ILE A 159 -21.24 -14.07 -11.45
C ILE A 159 -20.42 -15.10 -12.22
N TRP A 160 -20.73 -16.38 -12.07
CA TRP A 160 -20.03 -17.46 -12.76
C TRP A 160 -20.21 -17.36 -14.29
N SER A 161 -21.43 -17.09 -14.76
CA SER A 161 -21.69 -16.87 -16.18
C SER A 161 -20.96 -15.64 -16.72
N ALA A 162 -20.92 -14.54 -15.96
CA ALA A 162 -20.15 -13.35 -16.34
C ALA A 162 -18.64 -13.64 -16.40
N LEU A 163 -18.11 -14.42 -15.46
CA LEU A 163 -16.72 -14.85 -15.47
C LEU A 163 -16.38 -15.66 -16.73
N LEU A 164 -17.20 -16.65 -17.10
CA LEU A 164 -17.00 -17.43 -18.33
C LEU A 164 -17.08 -16.53 -19.57
N TYR A 165 -18.07 -15.63 -19.61
CA TYR A 165 -18.24 -14.71 -20.72
C TYR A 165 -17.02 -13.80 -20.92
N ILE A 166 -16.38 -13.34 -19.84
CA ILE A 166 -15.14 -12.55 -19.93
C ILE A 166 -14.10 -13.28 -20.76
N PHE A 167 -13.88 -14.57 -20.53
CA PHE A 167 -12.81 -15.32 -21.20
C PHE A 167 -13.21 -15.87 -22.57
N GLU A 168 -14.50 -16.18 -22.78
CA GLU A 168 -14.97 -16.78 -24.03
C GLU A 168 -15.30 -15.75 -25.11
N HIS A 169 -15.90 -14.61 -24.73
CA HIS A 169 -16.55 -13.70 -25.69
C HIS A 169 -16.02 -12.27 -25.63
N SER A 170 -15.31 -11.90 -24.55
CA SER A 170 -14.89 -10.51 -24.34
C SER A 170 -13.43 -10.27 -24.72
N TYR A 171 -13.16 -9.21 -25.50
CA TYR A 171 -11.79 -8.82 -25.83
C TYR A 171 -11.16 -7.93 -24.74
N VAL A 172 -11.81 -6.82 -24.38
CA VAL A 172 -11.26 -5.80 -23.47
C VAL A 172 -10.99 -6.38 -22.08
N SER A 173 -12.02 -6.97 -21.47
CA SER A 173 -11.92 -7.53 -20.11
C SER A 173 -11.03 -8.78 -20.02
N SER A 174 -10.98 -9.60 -21.08
CA SER A 174 -10.04 -10.75 -21.16
C SER A 174 -8.58 -10.28 -21.24
N VAL A 175 -8.28 -9.33 -22.13
CA VAL A 175 -6.93 -8.74 -22.24
C VAL A 175 -6.55 -8.06 -20.94
N GLY A 176 -7.44 -7.27 -20.33
CA GLY A 176 -7.21 -6.64 -19.04
C GLY A 176 -6.89 -7.66 -17.93
N SER A 177 -7.63 -8.77 -17.89
CA SER A 177 -7.41 -9.86 -16.92
C SER A 177 -6.06 -10.55 -17.14
N LEU A 178 -5.69 -10.82 -18.41
CA LEU A 178 -4.40 -11.41 -18.75
C LEU A 178 -3.24 -10.47 -18.41
N THR A 179 -3.35 -9.17 -18.73
CA THR A 179 -2.34 -8.18 -18.37
C THR A 179 -2.16 -8.10 -16.85
N LEU A 180 -3.25 -8.08 -16.08
CA LEU A 180 -3.18 -8.09 -14.63
C LEU A 180 -2.53 -9.37 -14.09
N LEU A 181 -2.81 -10.54 -14.70
CA LEU A 181 -2.18 -11.80 -14.35
C LEU A 181 -0.66 -11.79 -14.58
N LEU A 182 -0.22 -11.32 -15.75
CA LEU A 182 1.20 -11.20 -16.09
C LEU A 182 1.91 -10.20 -15.16
N ALA A 183 1.28 -9.05 -14.89
CA ALA A 183 1.79 -8.06 -13.96
C ALA A 183 1.90 -8.63 -12.54
N SER A 184 0.86 -9.31 -12.05
CA SER A 184 0.85 -9.92 -10.72
C SER A 184 1.91 -11.03 -10.59
N TYR A 185 2.04 -11.92 -11.58
CA TYR A 185 3.11 -12.93 -11.59
C TYR A 185 4.51 -12.30 -11.55
N SER A 186 4.70 -11.20 -12.27
CA SER A 186 5.98 -10.48 -12.34
C SER A 186 6.27 -9.73 -11.04
N PHE A 187 5.24 -9.22 -10.38
CA PHE A 187 5.33 -8.53 -9.10
C PHE A 187 5.74 -9.47 -7.96
N VAL A 188 5.29 -10.73 -7.95
CA VAL A 188 5.74 -11.71 -6.94
C VAL A 188 7.25 -11.95 -7.09
N PRO A 189 8.07 -11.74 -6.03
CA PRO A 189 9.51 -11.76 -6.13
C PRO A 189 10.09 -13.11 -6.59
N SER A 190 11.20 -13.05 -7.33
CA SER A 190 11.93 -14.20 -7.89
C SER A 190 12.47 -15.19 -6.84
N LYS A 191 12.56 -14.76 -5.57
CA LYS A 191 12.87 -15.60 -4.41
C LYS A 191 12.02 -16.87 -4.34
N LEU A 192 10.76 -16.80 -4.79
CA LEU A 192 9.86 -17.94 -4.82
C LEU A 192 9.95 -18.72 -6.12
N SER A 193 9.68 -20.03 -6.06
CA SER A 193 9.63 -20.88 -7.25
C SER A 193 8.55 -20.41 -8.23
N ARG A 194 8.76 -20.65 -9.54
CA ARG A 194 7.79 -20.28 -10.60
C ARG A 194 6.36 -20.74 -10.29
N ARG A 195 6.22 -21.94 -9.73
CA ARG A 195 4.91 -22.49 -9.30
C ARG A 195 4.27 -21.65 -8.19
N LYS A 196 5.02 -21.31 -7.13
CA LYS A 196 4.50 -20.48 -6.03
C LYS A 196 4.14 -19.07 -6.50
N ARG A 197 4.94 -18.49 -7.40
CA ARG A 197 4.66 -17.19 -8.03
C ARG A 197 3.36 -17.21 -8.83
N ALA A 198 3.15 -18.26 -9.64
CA ALA A 198 1.91 -18.46 -10.38
C ALA A 198 0.69 -18.62 -9.46
N ILE A 199 0.81 -19.38 -8.37
CA ILE A 199 -0.28 -19.58 -7.40
C ILE A 199 -0.62 -18.26 -6.69
N ILE A 200 0.37 -17.58 -6.12
CA ILE A 200 0.15 -16.33 -5.37
C ILE A 200 -0.40 -15.23 -6.27
N GLY A 201 0.20 -15.04 -7.45
CA GLY A 201 -0.28 -14.05 -8.42
C GLY A 201 -1.67 -14.39 -8.96
N GLY A 202 -1.91 -15.66 -9.28
CA GLY A 202 -3.22 -16.14 -9.75
C GLY A 202 -4.33 -15.94 -8.71
N LEU A 203 -4.07 -16.28 -7.44
CA LEU A 203 -5.02 -16.04 -6.34
C LEU A 203 -5.29 -14.55 -6.13
N HIS A 204 -4.26 -13.71 -6.26
CA HIS A 204 -4.41 -12.25 -6.15
C HIS A 204 -5.28 -11.67 -7.27
N VAL A 205 -5.05 -12.09 -8.52
CA VAL A 205 -5.86 -11.70 -9.68
C VAL A 205 -7.29 -12.21 -9.54
N LEU A 206 -7.46 -13.46 -9.11
CA LEU A 206 -8.79 -14.05 -8.87
C LEU A 206 -9.57 -13.24 -7.82
N ALA A 207 -8.93 -12.83 -6.73
CA ALA A 207 -9.55 -11.96 -5.73
C ALA A 207 -10.01 -10.62 -6.32
N HIS A 208 -9.16 -9.97 -7.12
CA HIS A 208 -9.51 -8.71 -7.79
C HIS A 208 -10.64 -8.87 -8.81
N LEU A 209 -10.58 -9.89 -9.67
CA LEU A 209 -11.60 -10.17 -10.68
C LEU A 209 -12.95 -10.51 -10.04
N THR A 210 -12.94 -11.34 -9.00
CA THR A 210 -14.16 -11.71 -8.26
C THR A 210 -14.78 -10.49 -7.60
N ALA A 211 -13.97 -9.64 -6.96
CA ALA A 211 -14.45 -8.40 -6.36
C ALA A 211 -14.98 -7.42 -7.40
N ALA A 212 -14.34 -7.28 -8.56
CA ALA A 212 -14.83 -6.42 -9.64
C ALA A 212 -16.20 -6.91 -10.14
N LEU A 213 -16.35 -8.22 -10.39
CA LEU A 213 -17.62 -8.83 -10.82
C LEU A 213 -18.73 -8.67 -9.77
N LEU A 214 -18.40 -8.90 -8.49
CA LEU A 214 -19.33 -8.68 -7.37
C LEU A 214 -19.83 -7.24 -7.34
N LEU A 215 -18.93 -6.26 -7.39
CA LEU A 215 -19.28 -4.84 -7.34
C LEU A 215 -20.06 -4.41 -8.58
N MET A 216 -19.73 -4.97 -9.75
CA MET A 216 -20.44 -4.71 -11.01
C MET A 216 -21.89 -5.18 -10.91
N LEU A 217 -22.09 -6.41 -10.46
CA LEU A 217 -23.42 -6.99 -10.32
C LEU A 217 -24.25 -6.27 -9.25
N LEU A 218 -23.62 -5.86 -8.14
CA LEU A 218 -24.28 -5.04 -7.11
C LEU A 218 -24.72 -3.68 -7.65
N LEU A 219 -23.90 -3.02 -8.47
CA LEU A 219 -24.27 -1.75 -9.12
C LEU A 219 -25.46 -1.95 -10.07
N GLU A 220 -25.39 -2.95 -10.95
CA GLU A 220 -26.47 -3.25 -11.90
C GLU A 220 -27.77 -3.68 -11.21
N LEU A 221 -27.69 -4.47 -10.14
CA LEU A 221 -28.85 -4.81 -9.31
C LEU A 221 -29.44 -3.58 -8.61
N GLY A 222 -28.60 -2.67 -8.12
CA GLY A 222 -29.05 -1.40 -7.54
C GLY A 222 -29.87 -0.58 -8.54
N ILE A 223 -29.37 -0.45 -9.78
CA ILE A 223 -30.07 0.24 -10.87
C ILE A 223 -31.39 -0.48 -11.20
N GLU A 224 -31.37 -1.81 -11.33
CA GLU A 224 -32.58 -2.62 -11.61
C GLU A 224 -33.66 -2.46 -10.52
N ILE A 225 -33.26 -2.46 -9.24
CA ILE A 225 -34.17 -2.23 -8.11
C ILE A 225 -34.77 -0.82 -8.19
N CYS A 226 -33.97 0.20 -8.48
CA CYS A 226 -34.46 1.57 -8.64
C CYS A 226 -35.45 1.69 -9.81
N ILE A 227 -35.19 1.05 -10.95
CA ILE A 227 -36.10 1.03 -12.10
C ILE A 227 -37.42 0.35 -11.73
N ARG A 228 -37.37 -0.82 -11.09
CA ARG A 228 -38.57 -1.58 -10.68
C ARG A 228 -39.46 -0.84 -9.68
N ASN A 229 -38.86 -0.05 -8.80
CA ASN A 229 -39.58 0.75 -7.81
C ASN A 229 -39.95 2.16 -8.33
N HIS A 230 -39.84 2.41 -9.64
CA HIS A 230 -40.14 3.71 -10.26
C HIS A 230 -39.33 4.89 -9.68
N LEU A 231 -38.12 4.62 -9.19
CA LEU A 231 -37.19 5.65 -8.70
C LEU A 231 -36.30 6.21 -9.81
N LEU A 232 -36.06 5.44 -10.87
CA LEU A 232 -35.29 5.84 -12.06
C LEU A 232 -36.01 5.43 -13.34
N ALA A 233 -35.70 6.11 -14.44
CA ALA A 233 -36.21 5.90 -15.79
C ALA A 233 -37.74 6.01 -15.93
N THR A 234 -38.34 7.04 -15.32
CA THR A 234 -39.80 7.24 -15.31
C THR A 234 -40.32 8.10 -16.46
N SER A 235 -39.63 9.20 -16.83
CA SER A 235 -40.02 10.10 -17.94
C SER A 235 -38.94 10.28 -19.02
N GLY A 236 -37.84 9.50 -18.98
CA GLY A 236 -36.75 9.56 -19.96
C GLY A 236 -35.57 10.40 -19.47
N TYR A 237 -34.73 10.90 -20.38
CA TYR A 237 -33.45 11.56 -20.05
C TYR A 237 -33.56 12.90 -19.29
N HIS A 238 -34.77 13.40 -19.04
CA HIS A 238 -35.03 14.76 -18.56
C HIS A 238 -35.95 14.81 -17.34
N THR A 239 -36.11 13.71 -16.59
CA THR A 239 -36.91 13.64 -15.34
C THR A 239 -36.57 14.75 -14.36
N LEU A 240 -35.28 15.02 -14.10
CA LEU A 240 -34.87 16.12 -13.22
C LEU A 240 -35.30 17.49 -13.75
N TYR A 241 -35.27 17.71 -15.07
CA TYR A 241 -35.73 18.94 -15.69
C TYR A 241 -37.26 19.08 -15.62
N ASP A 242 -38.00 17.99 -15.84
CA ASP A 242 -39.46 17.96 -15.72
C ASP A 242 -39.90 18.27 -14.29
N TRP A 243 -39.23 17.67 -13.30
CA TRP A 243 -39.44 17.97 -11.88
C TRP A 243 -39.13 19.44 -11.55
N TYR A 244 -37.99 19.95 -12.03
CA TYR A 244 -37.62 21.36 -11.84
C TYR A 244 -38.67 22.31 -12.42
N ARG A 245 -39.17 22.03 -13.63
CA ARG A 245 -40.22 22.85 -14.26
C ARG A 245 -41.54 22.80 -13.49
N SER A 246 -41.88 21.67 -12.89
CA SER A 246 -43.05 21.54 -12.01
C SER A 246 -42.87 22.38 -10.72
N MET A 247 -41.72 22.27 -10.06
CA MET A 247 -41.44 23.03 -8.84
C MET A 247 -41.31 24.53 -9.12
N GLU A 248 -40.70 24.91 -10.24
CA GLU A 248 -40.55 26.29 -10.69
C GLU A 248 -41.91 26.94 -10.96
N SER A 249 -42.85 26.22 -11.59
CA SER A 249 -44.19 26.75 -11.86
C SER A 249 -45.05 26.88 -10.61
N GLU A 250 -44.93 25.94 -9.66
CA GLU A 250 -45.70 25.94 -8.42
C GLU A 250 -45.19 26.97 -7.41
N HIS A 251 -43.87 27.06 -7.20
CA HIS A 251 -43.29 27.87 -6.13
C HIS A 251 -42.79 29.25 -6.59
N PHE A 252 -42.54 29.42 -7.89
CA PHE A 252 -41.98 30.66 -8.45
C PHE A 252 -42.75 31.09 -9.71
N PRO A 253 -44.02 31.52 -9.61
CA PRO A 253 -44.79 31.98 -10.75
C PRO A 253 -44.13 33.19 -11.42
N ASP A 254 -44.29 33.34 -12.74
CA ASP A 254 -43.71 34.44 -13.53
C ASP A 254 -44.80 35.46 -13.94
N PRO A 255 -45.25 36.33 -13.02
CA PRO A 255 -46.31 37.30 -13.30
C PRO A 255 -45.92 38.32 -14.37
N THR A 256 -44.62 38.54 -14.59
CA THR A 256 -44.11 39.48 -15.59
C THR A 256 -43.89 38.88 -16.97
N GLY A 257 -43.95 37.55 -17.10
CA GLY A 257 -43.60 36.82 -18.32
C GLY A 257 -42.13 36.95 -18.70
N LEU A 258 -41.24 37.21 -17.75
CA LEU A 258 -39.80 37.39 -17.97
C LEU A 258 -39.17 36.13 -18.57
N ARG A 259 -39.54 34.95 -18.09
CA ARG A 259 -38.99 33.67 -18.58
C ARG A 259 -39.42 33.41 -20.02
N ALA A 260 -40.67 33.68 -20.36
CA ALA A 260 -41.16 33.54 -21.73
C ALA A 260 -40.45 34.50 -22.69
N ARG A 261 -40.19 35.75 -22.25
CA ARG A 261 -39.39 36.71 -23.03
C ARG A 261 -37.94 36.25 -23.18
N LEU A 262 -37.31 35.73 -22.12
CA LEU A 262 -35.95 35.19 -22.18
C LEU A 262 -35.85 33.99 -23.11
N GLU A 263 -36.81 33.07 -23.08
CA GLU A 263 -36.89 31.96 -24.02
C GLU A 263 -36.98 32.47 -25.47
N GLN A 264 -37.84 33.45 -25.73
CA GLN A 264 -37.97 34.05 -27.05
C GLN A 264 -36.70 34.80 -27.50
N TRP A 265 -36.10 35.61 -26.63
CA TRP A 265 -34.87 36.37 -26.91
C TRP A 265 -33.65 35.48 -27.14
N THR A 266 -33.63 34.32 -26.50
CA THR A 266 -32.56 33.33 -26.66
C THR A 266 -32.85 32.28 -27.72
N LEU A 267 -33.94 32.42 -28.49
CA LEU A 267 -34.36 31.43 -29.50
C LEU A 267 -34.48 30.01 -28.93
N GLY A 268 -34.95 29.88 -27.69
CA GLY A 268 -35.08 28.60 -26.98
C GLY A 268 -33.78 28.07 -26.38
N LEU A 269 -32.66 28.78 -26.49
CA LEU A 269 -31.37 28.34 -25.94
C LEU A 269 -31.37 28.32 -24.40
N TYR A 270 -32.03 29.29 -23.75
CA TYR A 270 -32.12 29.34 -22.29
C TYR A 270 -32.69 28.05 -21.66
N PRO A 271 -33.92 27.61 -21.99
CA PRO A 271 -34.47 26.38 -21.42
C PRO A 271 -33.71 25.13 -21.91
N ALA A 272 -33.20 25.13 -23.15
CA ALA A 272 -32.40 24.02 -23.66
C ALA A 272 -31.10 23.83 -22.86
N CYS A 273 -30.37 24.91 -22.56
CA CYS A 273 -29.15 24.86 -21.76
C CYS A 273 -29.42 24.30 -20.36
N ILE A 274 -30.47 24.76 -19.68
CA ILE A 274 -30.84 24.23 -18.35
C ILE A 274 -31.21 22.75 -18.46
N LYS A 275 -32.04 22.38 -19.44
CA LYS A 275 -32.47 20.99 -19.68
C LYS A 275 -31.28 20.04 -19.87
N TYR A 276 -30.36 20.38 -20.76
CA TYR A 276 -29.19 19.52 -21.02
C TYR A 276 -28.17 19.54 -19.89
N LEU A 277 -28.01 20.66 -19.17
CA LEU A 277 -27.16 20.73 -17.99
C LEU A 277 -27.69 19.82 -16.88
N MET A 278 -28.98 19.86 -16.59
CA MET A 278 -29.60 19.02 -15.57
C MET A 278 -29.49 17.53 -15.93
N SER A 279 -29.71 17.16 -17.20
CA SER A 279 -29.47 15.79 -17.66
C SER A 279 -28.01 15.34 -17.51
N ALA A 280 -27.04 16.23 -17.65
CA ALA A 280 -25.64 15.90 -17.42
C ALA A 280 -25.32 15.62 -15.94
N PHE A 281 -26.07 16.21 -15.01
CA PHE A 281 -25.94 15.97 -13.57
C PHE A 281 -26.81 14.83 -13.06
N ASP A 282 -27.85 14.42 -13.79
CA ASP A 282 -28.70 13.28 -13.48
C ASP A 282 -28.12 11.95 -13.99
N VAL A 283 -26.90 11.66 -13.54
CA VAL A 283 -26.11 10.51 -13.99
C VAL A 283 -26.83 9.16 -13.77
N PRO A 284 -27.50 8.89 -12.62
CA PRO A 284 -28.27 7.66 -12.43
C PRO A 284 -29.41 7.49 -13.43
N GLU A 285 -30.13 8.57 -13.76
CA GLU A 285 -31.20 8.52 -14.75
C GLU A 285 -30.65 8.20 -16.15
N VAL A 286 -29.56 8.88 -16.55
CA VAL A 286 -28.88 8.62 -17.83
C VAL A 286 -28.45 7.17 -17.92
N MET A 287 -27.92 6.59 -16.83
CA MET A 287 -27.56 5.17 -16.76
C MET A 287 -28.78 4.27 -16.94
N ALA A 288 -29.86 4.52 -16.19
CA ALA A 288 -31.07 3.69 -16.19
C ALA A 288 -31.80 3.72 -17.55
N VAL A 289 -32.04 4.91 -18.10
CA VAL A 289 -32.73 5.08 -19.39
C VAL A 289 -31.92 4.47 -20.53
N THR A 290 -30.60 4.72 -20.56
CA THR A 290 -29.75 4.16 -21.61
C THR A 290 -29.63 2.65 -21.50
N ARG A 291 -29.53 2.11 -20.27
CA ARG A 291 -29.56 0.66 -20.01
C ARG A 291 -30.84 0.03 -20.56
N ILE A 292 -32.01 0.60 -20.29
CA ILE A 292 -33.29 0.09 -20.83
C ILE A 292 -33.28 0.06 -22.36
N ASN A 293 -32.78 1.12 -23.00
CA ASN A 293 -32.68 1.18 -24.46
C ASN A 293 -31.70 0.13 -25.02
N ILE A 294 -30.53 -0.05 -24.39
CA ILE A 294 -29.57 -1.09 -24.78
C ILE A 294 -30.18 -2.48 -24.63
N CYS A 295 -30.88 -2.75 -23.52
CA CYS A 295 -31.44 -4.06 -23.25
C CYS A 295 -32.65 -4.41 -24.13
N LYS A 296 -33.41 -3.42 -24.59
CA LYS A 296 -34.54 -3.63 -25.52
C LYS A 296 -34.12 -3.70 -26.98
N ASN A 297 -33.28 -2.78 -27.42
CA ASN A 297 -33.00 -2.54 -28.84
C ASN A 297 -31.59 -2.97 -29.26
N GLY A 298 -30.76 -3.43 -28.32
CA GLY A 298 -29.36 -3.75 -28.54
C GLY A 298 -28.47 -2.51 -28.57
N MET A 299 -27.19 -2.70 -28.22
CA MET A 299 -26.20 -1.62 -28.12
C MET A 299 -25.95 -0.91 -29.47
N MET A 300 -26.12 -1.61 -30.59
CA MET A 300 -25.93 -1.08 -31.94
C MET A 300 -27.01 -0.08 -32.37
N SER A 301 -28.12 0.00 -31.65
CA SER A 301 -29.21 0.95 -31.92
C SER A 301 -28.89 2.39 -31.50
N LEU A 302 -27.86 2.58 -30.67
CA LEU A 302 -27.50 3.88 -30.11
C LEU A 302 -26.32 4.52 -30.84
N SER A 303 -26.28 5.86 -30.84
CA SER A 303 -25.13 6.59 -31.36
C SER A 303 -23.91 6.40 -30.45
N ARG A 304 -22.70 6.54 -31.04
CA ARG A 304 -21.44 6.41 -30.29
C ARG A 304 -21.32 7.41 -29.14
N SER A 305 -21.84 8.63 -29.31
CA SER A 305 -21.83 9.65 -28.25
C SER A 305 -22.71 9.24 -27.07
N VAL A 306 -23.89 8.68 -27.31
CA VAL A 306 -24.77 8.18 -26.24
C VAL A 306 -24.14 7.00 -25.51
N LEU A 307 -23.51 6.08 -26.24
CA LEU A 307 -22.80 4.96 -25.63
C LEU A 307 -21.60 5.42 -24.78
N MET A 308 -20.86 6.43 -25.25
CA MET A 308 -19.76 7.02 -24.50
C MET A 308 -20.27 7.69 -23.21
N MET A 309 -21.36 8.47 -23.29
CA MET A 309 -22.00 9.06 -22.11
C MET A 309 -22.41 7.97 -21.11
N TYR A 310 -23.02 6.88 -21.58
CA TYR A 310 -23.38 5.75 -20.73
C TYR A 310 -22.19 5.15 -19.99
N TYR A 311 -21.12 4.79 -20.70
CA TYR A 311 -19.94 4.20 -20.05
C TYR A 311 -19.22 5.17 -19.13
N THR A 312 -19.18 6.47 -19.46
CA THR A 312 -18.64 7.50 -18.56
C THR A 312 -19.48 7.59 -17.27
N SER A 313 -20.80 7.58 -17.38
CA SER A 313 -21.71 7.59 -16.23
C SER A 313 -21.51 6.37 -15.33
N VAL A 314 -21.49 5.16 -15.92
CA VAL A 314 -21.23 3.91 -15.18
C VAL A 314 -19.85 3.95 -14.54
N PHE A 315 -18.82 4.40 -15.25
CA PHE A 315 -17.46 4.50 -14.75
C PHE A 315 -17.38 5.36 -13.48
N ILE A 316 -18.01 6.55 -13.47
CA ILE A 316 -17.95 7.47 -12.32
C ILE A 316 -18.48 6.78 -11.05
N TYR A 317 -19.65 6.14 -11.14
CA TYR A 317 -20.25 5.45 -9.99
C TYR A 317 -19.48 4.19 -9.60
N PHE A 318 -19.12 3.37 -10.58
CA PHE A 318 -18.39 2.14 -10.34
C PHE A 318 -17.01 2.40 -9.76
N TRP A 319 -16.32 3.46 -10.20
CA TRP A 319 -15.01 3.86 -9.69
C TRP A 319 -15.09 4.27 -8.21
N ILE A 320 -16.05 5.13 -7.84
CA ILE A 320 -16.26 5.52 -6.43
C ILE A 320 -16.52 4.29 -5.56
N PHE A 321 -17.35 3.37 -6.04
CA PHE A 321 -17.74 2.18 -5.31
C PHE A 321 -16.63 1.12 -5.21
N SER A 322 -15.80 0.97 -6.25
CA SER A 322 -14.78 -0.08 -6.34
C SER A 322 -13.47 0.28 -5.63
N THR A 323 -13.07 1.55 -5.66
CA THR A 323 -11.78 2.00 -5.12
C THR A 323 -11.45 1.54 -3.68
N PRO A 324 -12.38 1.53 -2.70
CA PRO A 324 -12.09 1.03 -1.36
C PRO A 324 -11.68 -0.45 -1.36
N VAL A 325 -12.34 -1.25 -2.19
CA VAL A 325 -12.17 -2.70 -2.25
C VAL A 325 -10.84 -3.06 -2.92
N VAL A 326 -10.43 -2.30 -3.94
CA VAL A 326 -9.14 -2.48 -4.61
C VAL A 326 -7.99 -2.35 -3.60
N SER A 327 -7.94 -1.24 -2.86
CA SER A 327 -6.91 -1.01 -1.84
C SER A 327 -6.96 -2.03 -0.70
N LEU A 328 -8.16 -2.48 -0.31
CA LEU A 328 -8.31 -3.49 0.73
C LEU A 328 -7.70 -4.82 0.30
N ILE A 329 -7.95 -5.28 -0.93
CA ILE A 329 -7.39 -6.54 -1.45
C ILE A 329 -5.87 -6.43 -1.58
N PHE A 330 -5.35 -5.32 -2.11
CA PHE A 330 -3.90 -5.14 -2.26
C PHE A 330 -3.18 -5.03 -0.90
N GLY A 331 -3.75 -4.28 0.05
CA GLY A 331 -3.24 -4.20 1.41
C GLY A 331 -3.26 -5.57 2.13
N SER A 332 -4.32 -6.35 1.94
CA SER A 332 -4.42 -7.71 2.46
C SER A 332 -3.41 -8.66 1.82
N TYR A 333 -3.17 -8.52 0.52
CA TYR A 333 -2.13 -9.24 -0.21
C TYR A 333 -0.74 -8.97 0.40
N LEU A 334 -0.37 -7.70 0.60
CA LEU A 334 0.92 -7.34 1.20
C LEU A 334 1.08 -7.90 2.61
N TYR A 335 0.02 -7.80 3.44
CA TYR A 335 -0.01 -8.36 4.78
C TYR A 335 0.20 -9.88 4.80
N ILE A 336 -0.51 -10.62 3.95
CA ILE A 336 -0.37 -12.07 3.86
C ILE A 336 1.03 -12.45 3.35
N CYS A 337 1.49 -11.76 2.32
CA CYS A 337 2.80 -11.98 1.70
C CYS A 337 3.96 -11.82 2.67
N ILE A 338 3.98 -10.74 3.45
CA ILE A 338 5.09 -10.46 4.35
C ILE A 338 5.10 -11.39 5.58
N ASN A 339 3.93 -11.67 6.16
CA ASN A 339 3.83 -12.45 7.40
C ASN A 339 3.93 -13.96 7.18
N TRP A 340 3.36 -14.51 6.10
CA TRP A 340 3.38 -15.96 5.85
C TRP A 340 4.41 -16.42 4.83
N PHE A 341 4.67 -15.60 3.80
CA PHE A 341 5.58 -15.97 2.73
C PHE A 341 6.96 -15.29 2.86
N HIS A 342 7.10 -14.32 3.76
CA HIS A 342 8.33 -13.55 3.99
C HIS A 342 8.90 -12.99 2.67
N ILE A 343 7.99 -12.39 1.88
CA ILE A 343 8.26 -11.65 0.65
C ILE A 343 7.72 -10.22 0.77
N HIS A 344 8.04 -9.35 -0.20
CA HIS A 344 7.60 -7.96 -0.23
C HIS A 344 8.00 -7.13 0.99
N PHE A 345 9.21 -7.38 1.52
CA PHE A 345 9.67 -6.68 2.72
C PHE A 345 9.76 -5.16 2.51
N ASP A 346 10.10 -4.74 1.29
CA ASP A 346 10.18 -3.33 0.92
C ASP A 346 8.78 -2.76 0.67
N GLU A 347 8.00 -3.34 -0.26
CA GLU A 347 6.69 -2.81 -0.65
C GLU A 347 5.67 -2.79 0.51
N ALA A 348 5.68 -3.81 1.37
CA ALA A 348 4.74 -3.90 2.49
C ALA A 348 5.02 -2.89 3.61
N PHE A 349 6.23 -2.34 3.71
CA PHE A 349 6.56 -1.34 4.73
C PHE A 349 6.73 0.07 4.14
N SER A 350 7.20 0.18 2.90
CA SER A 350 7.28 1.45 2.17
C SER A 350 5.90 2.04 1.95
N SER A 351 4.90 1.21 1.63
CA SER A 351 3.49 1.62 1.49
C SER A 351 2.88 2.15 2.80
N LEU A 352 3.43 1.78 3.96
CA LEU A 352 2.98 2.29 5.27
C LEU A 352 3.65 3.61 5.67
N ARG A 353 4.79 3.95 5.05
CA ARG A 353 5.56 5.19 5.28
C ARG A 353 5.82 5.43 6.76
N ILE A 354 6.32 4.41 7.44
CA ILE A 354 6.51 4.40 8.90
C ILE A 354 7.79 5.17 9.23
N ALA A 355 7.67 6.45 9.59
CA ALA A 355 8.79 7.29 10.02
C ALA A 355 9.28 7.01 11.46
N ASN A 356 8.61 6.11 12.18
CA ASN A 356 8.91 5.72 13.55
C ASN A 356 10.08 4.71 13.62
N TYR A 357 10.46 4.30 14.82
CA TYR A 357 11.53 3.31 15.08
C TYR A 357 12.91 3.73 14.57
N LYS A 358 13.41 4.87 15.08
CA LYS A 358 14.74 5.38 14.74
C LYS A 358 15.78 4.88 15.73
N SER A 359 17.00 4.64 15.26
CA SER A 359 18.11 4.24 16.11
C SER A 359 19.44 4.73 15.58
N PHE A 360 20.44 4.80 16.46
CA PHE A 360 21.83 5.08 16.11
C PHE A 360 22.75 4.27 17.01
N THR A 361 23.86 3.78 16.44
CA THR A 361 24.87 3.00 17.16
C THR A 361 26.05 3.89 17.52
N ARG A 362 26.42 3.91 18.80
CA ARG A 362 27.55 4.65 19.35
C ARG A 362 28.68 3.70 19.72
N PHE A 363 29.89 4.09 19.34
CA PHE A 363 31.13 3.39 19.63
C PHE A 363 31.90 4.14 20.71
N HIS A 364 32.44 3.40 21.68
CA HIS A 364 33.28 3.93 22.74
C HIS A 364 34.51 3.04 22.89
N ILE A 365 35.67 3.56 22.50
CA ILE A 365 36.96 2.88 22.69
C ILE A 365 37.41 3.17 24.13
N LYS A 366 37.41 2.15 24.98
CA LYS A 366 37.84 2.25 26.37
C LYS A 366 39.37 2.37 26.46
N LYS A 367 39.86 2.82 27.62
CA LYS A 367 41.30 2.97 27.89
C LYS A 367 42.08 1.64 27.81
N ASP A 368 41.41 0.52 28.08
CA ASP A 368 41.97 -0.84 27.94
C ASP A 368 42.03 -1.31 26.47
N GLY A 369 41.48 -0.53 25.54
CA GLY A 369 41.38 -0.83 24.11
C GLY A 369 40.16 -1.68 23.73
N ASN A 370 39.28 -2.01 24.69
CA ASN A 370 38.01 -2.66 24.38
C ASN A 370 37.07 -1.69 23.66
N LEU A 371 36.35 -2.18 22.66
CA LEU A 371 35.35 -1.41 21.93
C LEU A 371 33.96 -1.70 22.49
N GLU A 372 33.43 -0.76 23.24
CA GLU A 372 32.08 -0.80 23.79
C GLU A 372 31.09 -0.18 22.80
N ILE A 373 29.98 -0.86 22.55
CA ILE A 373 29.03 -0.52 21.49
C ILE A 373 27.63 -0.48 22.07
N PHE A 374 26.94 0.65 21.88
CA PHE A 374 25.57 0.86 22.34
C PHE A 374 24.69 1.23 21.17
N THR A 375 23.51 0.63 21.06
CA THR A 375 22.48 1.09 20.13
C THR A 375 21.35 1.76 20.89
N LEU A 376 21.13 3.02 20.58
CA LEU A 376 20.09 3.87 21.17
C LEU A 376 18.94 3.98 20.19
N ALA A 377 17.71 3.82 20.66
CA ALA A 377 16.52 3.82 19.81
C ALA A 377 15.35 4.62 20.38
N VAL A 378 14.48 5.07 19.48
CA VAL A 378 13.30 5.90 19.73
C VAL A 378 12.13 5.37 18.91
N ASP A 379 11.06 4.93 19.59
CA ASP A 379 9.91 4.30 18.91
C ASP A 379 9.08 5.32 18.14
N LYS A 380 8.81 6.49 18.73
CA LYS A 380 7.98 7.53 18.14
C LYS A 380 8.81 8.77 17.85
N VAL A 381 8.88 9.15 16.58
CA VAL A 381 9.62 10.35 16.17
C VAL A 381 8.67 11.56 16.16
N PRO A 382 9.09 12.71 16.72
CA PRO A 382 8.32 13.94 16.61
C PRO A 382 8.18 14.39 15.17
N LYS A 383 6.96 14.80 14.80
CA LYS A 383 6.67 15.41 13.49
C LYS A 383 6.81 16.91 13.52
N ASP A 384 6.47 17.51 14.65
CA ASP A 384 6.48 18.95 14.86
C ASP A 384 7.48 19.31 15.96
N TRP A 385 8.39 20.19 15.62
CA TRP A 385 9.44 20.67 16.50
C TRP A 385 9.17 22.11 16.89
N LYS A 386 9.45 22.44 18.15
CA LYS A 386 9.45 23.81 18.65
C LYS A 386 10.74 24.10 19.36
N LEU A 387 11.09 25.36 19.44
CA LEU A 387 12.28 25.79 20.15
C LEU A 387 12.14 25.46 21.64
N ASP A 388 13.21 25.00 22.29
CA ASP A 388 13.21 24.77 23.73
C ASP A 388 13.48 26.08 24.49
N PRO A 389 12.51 26.63 25.25
CA PRO A 389 12.74 27.87 26.01
C PRO A 389 13.89 27.74 27.01
N LYS A 390 14.16 26.53 27.52
CA LYS A 390 15.27 26.29 28.46
C LYS A 390 16.62 26.37 27.76
N TRP A 391 16.69 26.01 26.48
CA TRP A 391 17.88 26.19 25.66
C TRP A 391 18.09 27.68 25.31
N GLU A 392 17.03 28.45 25.12
CA GLU A 392 17.16 29.90 24.91
C GLU A 392 17.57 30.67 26.14
N ALA A 393 16.99 30.33 27.29
CA ALA A 393 17.25 31.02 28.55
C ALA A 393 18.65 30.74 29.14
N GLU A 394 19.31 29.66 28.69
CA GLU A 394 20.65 29.33 29.14
C GLU A 394 21.69 30.28 28.53
N GLU A 395 22.47 30.91 29.42
CA GLU A 395 23.52 31.85 29.05
C GLU A 395 24.57 31.20 28.14
N ARG A 396 24.84 31.83 26.99
CA ARG A 396 25.79 31.31 26.00
C ARG A 396 27.21 31.71 26.39
N ARG A 397 27.99 30.77 26.89
CA ARG A 397 29.43 30.97 27.06
C ARG A 397 30.14 30.89 25.70
N PRO A 398 31.15 31.73 25.43
CA PRO A 398 31.96 31.63 24.22
C PRO A 398 32.53 30.21 24.08
N HIS A 399 32.43 29.64 22.87
CA HIS A 399 32.97 28.31 22.53
C HIS A 399 32.38 27.10 23.29
N GLN A 400 31.27 27.25 24.03
CA GLN A 400 30.62 26.09 24.65
C GLN A 400 29.90 25.22 23.62
N LEU A 401 30.33 23.96 23.50
CA LEU A 401 29.68 22.96 22.64
C LEU A 401 28.30 22.58 23.20
N SER A 402 27.33 22.34 22.32
CA SER A 402 25.95 22.04 22.71
C SER A 402 25.83 20.89 23.70
N HIS A 403 26.63 19.84 23.58
CA HIS A 403 26.56 18.67 24.46
C HIS A 403 27.11 18.90 25.88
N HIS A 404 27.79 20.03 26.12
CA HIS A 404 28.23 20.46 27.47
C HIS A 404 27.23 21.39 28.16
N ARG A 405 26.11 21.68 27.51
CA ARG A 405 25.06 22.53 28.04
C ARG A 405 24.11 21.74 28.94
N LYS A 406 23.45 22.40 29.88
CA LYS A 406 22.41 21.78 30.72
C LYS A 406 21.22 21.36 29.87
N HIS A 407 20.92 22.16 28.83
CA HIS A 407 19.92 21.87 27.82
C HIS A 407 20.62 21.77 26.47
N PRO A 408 21.06 20.57 26.05
CA PRO A 408 21.89 20.43 24.85
C PRO A 408 21.13 20.56 23.54
N SER A 409 19.81 20.32 23.54
CA SER A 409 18.99 20.37 22.32
C SER A 409 18.33 21.74 22.16
N LYS A 410 18.52 22.36 20.99
CA LYS A 410 17.82 23.59 20.59
C LYS A 410 16.32 23.36 20.38
N TRP A 411 15.97 22.14 19.98
CA TRP A 411 14.62 21.75 19.60
C TRP A 411 14.06 20.72 20.56
N ARG A 412 12.78 20.87 20.88
CA ARG A 412 12.00 19.88 21.62
C ARG A 412 10.76 19.49 20.83
N SER A 413 10.22 18.32 21.14
CA SER A 413 8.95 17.90 20.57
C SER A 413 7.83 18.86 20.97
N SER A 414 6.95 19.21 20.01
CA SER A 414 5.81 20.09 20.26
C SER A 414 4.66 19.37 20.97
N SER A 415 4.33 18.17 20.50
CA SER A 415 3.12 17.40 20.85
C SER A 415 3.37 15.94 21.24
N SER A 416 4.48 15.35 20.77
CA SER A 416 4.86 13.95 21.06
C SER A 416 5.84 13.88 22.25
N PRO A 417 6.08 12.71 22.86
CA PRO A 417 7.15 12.54 23.82
C PRO A 417 8.49 13.03 23.24
N ASP A 418 9.29 13.71 24.06
CA ASP A 418 10.58 14.21 23.62
C ASP A 418 11.56 13.06 23.44
N PRO A 419 12.28 12.94 22.30
CA PRO A 419 13.24 11.88 22.06
C PRO A 419 14.29 11.75 23.17
N VAL A 420 14.69 12.86 23.80
CA VAL A 420 15.65 12.86 24.91
C VAL A 420 15.14 12.07 26.11
N THR A 421 13.81 12.02 26.30
CA THR A 421 13.16 11.31 27.41
C THR A 421 12.71 9.89 27.04
N SER A 422 12.46 9.62 25.76
CA SER A 422 11.98 8.32 25.29
C SER A 422 13.06 7.41 24.73
N VAL A 423 14.29 7.92 24.52
CA VAL A 423 15.41 7.13 24.01
C VAL A 423 15.79 6.04 25.00
N ARG A 424 16.03 4.83 24.49
CA ARG A 424 16.51 3.70 25.30
C ARG A 424 17.61 2.93 24.60
N VAL A 425 18.43 2.25 25.37
CA VAL A 425 19.41 1.30 24.84
C VAL A 425 18.67 0.01 24.46
N VAL A 426 18.73 -0.37 23.18
CA VAL A 426 18.12 -1.62 22.67
C VAL A 426 19.13 -2.74 22.51
N ASP A 427 20.41 -2.43 22.53
CA ASP A 427 21.50 -3.40 22.49
C ASP A 427 22.78 -2.79 23.07
N HIS A 428 23.56 -3.62 23.77
CA HIS A 428 24.86 -3.26 24.33
C HIS A 428 25.77 -4.49 24.33
N PHE A 429 26.96 -4.35 23.74
CA PHE A 429 27.99 -5.38 23.76
C PHE A 429 29.39 -4.77 23.71
N THR A 430 30.40 -5.56 24.05
CA THR A 430 31.81 -5.16 24.01
C THR A 430 32.59 -6.14 23.14
N ILE A 431 33.43 -5.59 22.26
CA ILE A 431 34.44 -6.34 21.52
C ILE A 431 35.76 -6.17 22.25
N SER A 432 36.28 -7.27 22.79
CA SER A 432 37.54 -7.27 23.52
C SER A 432 38.72 -6.97 22.59
N ARG A 433 39.71 -6.23 23.09
CA ARG A 433 40.98 -6.06 22.42
C ARG A 433 41.64 -7.43 22.23
N THR A 434 42.06 -7.75 21.00
CA THR A 434 42.91 -8.92 20.74
C THR A 434 44.24 -8.73 21.48
N ARG A 435 44.53 -9.59 22.45
CA ARG A 435 45.87 -9.64 23.07
C ARG A 435 46.81 -10.33 22.08
N THR A 436 47.88 -9.66 21.68
CA THR A 436 49.02 -10.34 21.08
C THR A 436 49.63 -11.21 22.16
N SER A 437 49.79 -12.51 21.90
CA SER A 437 50.64 -13.36 22.73
C SER A 437 52.04 -12.73 22.73
N ASP A 438 52.54 -12.36 23.90
CA ASP A 438 53.94 -11.96 24.04
C ASP A 438 54.81 -13.15 23.61
N PRO A 439 55.81 -12.96 22.73
CA PRO A 439 56.74 -14.02 22.34
C PRO A 439 57.55 -14.60 23.51
N ASN A 440 57.46 -14.02 24.72
CA ASN A 440 58.32 -14.31 25.86
C ASN A 440 57.66 -15.11 26.99
N THR A 441 56.47 -15.70 26.78
CA THR A 441 55.88 -16.65 27.72
C THR A 441 55.83 -18.06 27.13
N SER A 442 57.01 -18.59 26.87
CA SER A 442 57.31 -20.02 26.89
C SER A 442 58.51 -20.18 27.81
N CYS A 443 58.26 -20.36 29.11
CA CYS A 443 59.24 -20.86 30.06
C CYS A 443 59.16 -22.38 30.12
#